data_AF-A0AAJ0LQJ2-F1
#
_entry.id   AF-A0AAJ0LQJ2-F1
#
_cell.length_a   1.000
_cell.length_b   1.000
_cell.length_c   1.000
_cell.angle_alpha   90.00
_cell.angle_beta   90.00
_cell.angle_gamma   90.00
#
_symmetry.space_group_name_H-M   'P 1'
#
loop_
_entity.id
_entity.type
_entity.pdbx_description
1 polymer ?
#
loop_
_entity_poly.entity_id
_entity_poly.type
_entity_poly.pdbx_seq_one_letter_code
_entity_poly.pdbx_strand_id
1 'polypeptide(L)' 'MDQRSALEDTNPRAATGYTAAETALWRKWLSHFGAERVQDLDLGVLEAIAGYVGKGVSPPNE' A
#
# COMPACT_ATOMS: atom_id res chain seq x y z
N MET A 1 27.68 -0.09 27.44
CA MET A 1 27.27 -1.33 26.76
C MET A 1 25.78 -1.21 26.52
N ASP A 2 25.47 -0.56 25.41
CA ASP A 2 24.17 0.01 25.14
C ASP A 2 23.26 -1.03 24.50
N GLN A 3 22.24 -1.47 25.24
CA GLN A 3 21.13 -2.31 24.77
C GLN A 3 20.19 -1.55 23.79
N ARG A 4 20.71 -0.61 23.00
CA ARG A 4 19.94 0.18 22.02
C ARG A 4 20.09 -0.29 20.58
N SER A 5 20.85 -1.35 20.29
CA SER A 5 21.00 -1.88 18.92
C SER A 5 19.94 -2.89 18.47
N ALA A 6 18.91 -3.18 19.28
CA ALA A 6 17.93 -4.23 18.97
C ALA A 6 16.53 -3.72 18.56
N LEU A 7 16.32 -2.40 18.43
CA LEU A 7 15.03 -1.81 18.07
C LEU A 7 15.06 -0.96 16.80
N GLU A 8 16.09 -1.12 15.97
CA GLU A 8 16.16 -0.56 14.62
C GLU A 8 15.81 -1.60 13.53
N ASP A 9 15.18 -2.71 13.93
CA ASP A 9 14.53 -3.67 13.00
C ASP A 9 13.03 -3.37 12.82
N THR A 10 12.61 -2.13 13.09
CA THR A 10 11.21 -1.75 12.95
C THR A 10 10.94 -1.32 11.50
N ASN A 11 10.84 -2.32 10.62
CA ASN A 11 10.14 -2.29 9.34
C ASN A 11 10.69 -1.32 8.26
N PRO A 12 11.57 -1.78 7.33
CA PRO A 12 12.03 -0.98 6.19
C PRO A 12 10.91 -0.52 5.23
N ARG A 13 9.67 -1.02 5.41
CA ARG A 13 8.49 -0.67 4.62
C ARG A 13 7.86 0.68 5.02
N ALA A 14 8.17 1.23 6.19
CA ALA A 14 7.62 2.51 6.64
C ALA A 14 8.40 3.73 6.08
N ALA A 15 9.68 3.56 5.76
CA ALA A 15 10.54 4.64 5.25
C ALA A 15 10.66 4.68 3.72
N THR A 16 10.27 3.60 3.04
CA THR A 16 10.26 3.54 1.58
C THR A 16 8.82 3.79 1.14
N GLY A 17 8.53 4.95 0.54
CA GLY A 17 7.26 5.16 -0.15
C GLY A 17 6.95 3.99 -1.09
N TYR A 18 5.67 3.76 -1.42
CA TYR A 18 5.23 2.64 -2.24
C TYR A 18 6.22 2.35 -3.38
N THR A 19 6.63 1.09 -3.50
CA THR A 19 7.47 0.68 -4.62
C THR A 19 6.77 1.02 -5.95
N ALA A 20 7.51 1.12 -7.06
CA ALA A 20 6.91 1.38 -8.36
C ALA A 20 5.80 0.36 -8.72
N ALA A 21 5.98 -0.91 -8.30
CA ALA A 21 4.99 -1.97 -8.45
C ALA A 21 3.74 -1.73 -7.60
N GLU A 22 3.90 -1.39 -6.32
CA GLU A 22 2.77 -1.06 -5.43
C GLU A 22 2.02 0.19 -5.92
N THR A 23 2.74 1.19 -6.45
CA THR A 23 2.14 2.39 -7.06
C THR A 23 1.34 2.06 -8.31
N ALA A 24 1.81 1.11 -9.14
CA ALA A 24 1.07 0.64 -10.31
C ALA A 24 -0.21 -0.11 -9.90
N LEU A 25 -0.12 -0.97 -8.88
CA LEU A 25 -1.28 -1.68 -8.34
C LEU A 25 -2.31 -0.73 -7.72
N TRP A 26 -1.87 0.29 -6.98
CA TRP A 26 -2.76 1.33 -6.49
C TRP A 26 -3.54 2.02 -7.60
N ARG A 27 -2.88 2.35 -8.72
CA ARG A 27 -3.55 2.95 -9.88
C ARG A 27 -4.59 2.00 -10.50
N LYS A 28 -4.30 0.70 -10.59
CA LYS A 28 -5.27 -0.30 -11.06
C LYS A 28 -6.49 -0.37 -10.14
N TRP A 29 -6.27 -0.41 -8.83
CA TRP A 29 -7.35 -0.44 -7.84
C TRP A 29 -8.20 0.83 -7.88
N LEU A 30 -7.60 2.01 -7.98
CA LEU A 30 -8.32 3.26 -8.17
C LEU A 30 -9.20 3.24 -9.43
N SER A 31 -8.62 2.82 -10.57
CA SER A 31 -9.35 2.69 -11.83
C SER A 31 -10.50 1.67 -11.75
N HIS A 32 -10.33 0.57 -11.02
CA HIS A 32 -11.36 -0.43 -10.82
C HIS A 32 -12.60 0.13 -10.09
N PHE A 33 -12.37 1.02 -9.12
CA PHE A 33 -13.45 1.71 -8.41
C PHE A 33 -13.93 2.99 -9.12
N GLY A 34 -13.39 3.31 -10.30
CA GLY A 34 -13.71 4.55 -11.01
C GLY A 34 -13.24 5.82 -10.31
N ALA A 35 -12.25 5.70 -9.41
CA ALA A 35 -11.69 6.81 -8.66
C ALA A 35 -10.41 7.33 -9.34
N GLU A 36 -10.28 8.66 -9.43
CA GLU A 36 -9.05 9.30 -9.91
C GLU A 36 -8.04 9.51 -8.78
N ARG A 37 -8.53 9.72 -7.54
CA ARG A 37 -7.69 9.99 -6.37
C ARG A 37 -8.13 9.12 -5.20
N VAL A 38 -7.20 8.85 -4.29
CA VAL A 38 -7.48 8.10 -3.06
C VAL A 38 -8.53 8.77 -2.16
N GLN A 39 -8.69 10.10 -2.27
CA GLN A 39 -9.66 10.87 -1.50
C GLN A 39 -11.12 10.62 -1.93
N ASP A 40 -11.31 10.07 -3.13
CA ASP A 40 -12.64 9.71 -3.65
C ASP A 40 -13.15 8.38 -3.08
N LEU A 41 -12.30 7.64 -2.37
CA LEU A 41 -12.64 6.36 -1.75
C LEU A 41 -12.82 6.48 -0.24
N ASP A 42 -13.74 5.67 0.29
CA ASP A 42 -13.93 5.53 1.73
C ASP A 42 -12.70 4.88 2.40
N LEU A 43 -12.46 5.23 3.66
CA LEU A 43 -11.34 4.70 4.44
C LEU A 43 -11.31 3.17 4.46
N GLY A 44 -12.46 2.50 4.62
CA GLY A 44 -12.51 1.04 4.65
C GLY A 44 -12.10 0.42 3.31
N VAL A 45 -12.40 1.08 2.20
CA VAL A 45 -11.97 0.66 0.87
C VAL A 45 -10.46 0.85 0.71
N LEU A 46 -9.92 1.97 1.16
CA LEU A 46 -8.48 2.25 1.12
C LEU A 46 -7.68 1.24 1.94
N GLU A 47 -8.15 0.88 3.14
CA GLU A 47 -7.52 -0.13 3.98
C GLU A 47 -7.52 -1.52 3.32
N ALA A 48 -8.63 -1.89 2.67
CA ALA A 48 -8.70 -3.13 1.90
C ALA A 48 -7.71 -3.14 0.72
N ILE A 49 -7.68 -2.06 -0.07
CA ILE A 49 -6.73 -1.92 -1.20
C ILE A 49 -5.29 -2.00 -0.70
N ALA A 50 -4.93 -1.31 0.39
CA ALA A 50 -3.60 -1.36 0.96
C ALA A 50 -3.19 -2.81 1.32
N GLY A 51 -4.12 -3.59 1.87
CA GLY A 51 -3.93 -5.01 2.16
C GLY A 51 -3.69 -5.88 0.91
N TYR A 52 -4.37 -5.59 -0.21
CA TYR A 52 -4.16 -6.29 -1.48
C TYR A 52 -2.87 -5.88 -2.19
N VAL A 53 -2.59 -4.58 -2.26
CA VAL A 53 -1.36 -4.02 -2.84
C VAL A 53 -0.14 -4.54 -2.10
N GLY A 54 -0.19 -4.59 -0.76
CA GLY A 54 0.89 -5.12 0.06
C GLY A 54 1.18 -6.61 -0.18
N LYS A 55 0.22 -7.34 -0.78
CA LYS A 55 0.33 -8.75 -1.22
C LYS A 55 0.58 -8.89 -2.72
N GLY A 56 0.71 -7.80 -3.47
CA GLY A 56 0.89 -7.82 -4.93
C GLY A 56 -0.36 -8.22 -5.72
N VAL A 57 -1.56 -8.09 -5.13
CA VAL A 57 -2.82 -8.55 -5.73
C VAL A 57 -3.45 -7.44 -6.57
N SER A 58 -3.76 -7.75 -7.84
CA SER A 58 -4.53 -6.91 -8.76
C SER A 58 -6.04 -6.97 -8.47
N PRO A 59 -6.80 -5.92 -8.83
CA PRO A 59 -8.26 -5.99 -8.84
C PRO A 59 -8.76 -7.08 -9.80
N PRO A 60 -9.95 -7.64 -9.54
CA PRO A 60 -10.57 -8.58 -10.46
C PRO A 60 -10.98 -7.87 -11.76
N ASN A 61 -11.02 -8.62 -12.88
CA ASN A 61 -11.44 -8.14 -14.19
C ASN A 61 -10.55 -7.06 -14.84
N GLU A 62 -9.22 -7.20 -14.75
CA GLU A 62 -8.31 -6.47 -15.68
C GLU A 62 -8.60 -6.77 -17.15
#